data_AF-A0A960I9V1-F1
#
_entry.id   AF-A0A960I9V1-F1
#
_cell.length_a   1.000
_cell.length_b   1.000
_cell.length_c   1.000
_cell.angle_alpha   90.00
_cell.angle_beta   90.00
_cell.angle_gamma   90.00
#
_symmetry.space_group_name_H-M   'P 1'
#
loop_
_entity.id
_entity.type
_entity.pdbx_description
1 polymer ?
#
loop_
_entity_poly.entity_id
_entity_poly.type
_entity_poly.pdbx_seq_one_letter_code
_entity_poly.pdbx_strand_id
1 'polypeptide(L)'
;MARNDRTTHDAACTECRHLRLEADDARAFEVAPADIGGWRMWSKALLRMVRRMGDQPTQAIVISQEPFTQRYLQAVVGHGIARVEASSNASLQGMHRLTDDHHQLLVLLGWRPPTDESLDPRDGPGSWSLPLVHRTWDDMVDVISATTIGVFGFSEHLPVSVITFGSVHPCRSCSWPETAREFR
;
A
#
# COMPACT_ATOMS: atom_id res chain seq x y z
N MET A 1 21.23 -3.69 27.09
CA MET A 1 19.81 -4.08 27.30
C MET A 1 18.96 -2.82 27.17
N ALA A 2 18.55 -2.47 25.95
CA ALA A 2 17.65 -1.34 25.70
C ALA A 2 16.22 -1.78 26.01
N ARG A 3 15.50 -0.97 26.79
CA ARG A 3 14.12 -1.22 27.19
C ARG A 3 13.21 -1.28 25.97
N ASN A 4 12.39 -2.31 25.97
CA ASN A 4 11.33 -2.57 25.01
C ASN A 4 10.16 -1.59 25.29
N ASP A 5 10.26 -0.35 24.77
CA ASP A 5 9.27 0.72 24.96
C ASP A 5 8.02 0.60 24.06
N ARG A 6 7.86 -0.52 23.33
CA ARG A 6 6.87 -0.62 22.24
C ARG A 6 5.51 -1.23 22.59
N THR A 7 5.32 -1.79 23.78
CA THR A 7 3.97 -2.18 24.24
C THR A 7 3.20 -1.03 24.89
N THR A 8 3.83 0.12 25.15
CA THR A 8 3.21 1.24 25.88
C THR A 8 2.63 2.32 24.97
N HIS A 9 3.05 2.45 23.70
CA HIS A 9 2.51 3.50 22.81
C HIS A 9 1.15 3.13 22.20
N ASP A 10 0.89 1.84 21.98
CA ASP A 10 -0.37 1.34 21.43
C ASP A 10 -1.59 1.52 22.35
N ALA A 11 -1.34 1.60 23.66
CA ALA A 11 -2.36 1.85 24.68
C ALA A 11 -2.50 3.34 25.05
N ALA A 12 -1.56 4.20 24.66
CA ALA A 12 -1.48 5.58 25.16
C ALA A 12 -2.19 6.62 24.27
N CYS A 13 -2.32 6.36 22.95
CA CYS A 13 -2.95 7.33 22.06
C CYS A 13 -4.48 7.21 22.10
N THR A 14 -5.11 8.10 22.87
CA THR A 14 -6.58 8.14 23.04
C THR A 14 -7.31 8.34 21.71
N GLU A 15 -6.77 9.17 20.81
CA GLU A 15 -7.33 9.41 19.47
C GLU A 15 -7.33 8.14 18.62
N CYS A 16 -6.18 7.46 18.54
CA CYS A 16 -6.08 6.20 17.80
C CYS A 16 -7.02 5.12 18.37
N ARG A 17 -7.19 5.05 19.70
CA ARG A 17 -8.16 4.13 20.33
C ARG A 17 -9.60 4.46 19.91
N HIS A 18 -9.98 5.73 19.94
CA HIS A 18 -11.32 6.18 19.54
C HIS A 18 -11.59 5.83 18.07
N LEU A 19 -10.67 6.19 17.18
CA LEU A 19 -10.80 5.94 15.75
C LEU A 19 -10.87 4.44 15.40
N ARG A 20 -10.19 3.57 16.16
CA ARG A 20 -10.32 2.10 15.98
C ARG A 20 -11.72 1.59 16.34
N LEU A 21 -12.39 2.18 17.33
CA LEU A 21 -13.76 1.78 17.71
C LEU A 21 -14.80 2.22 16.67
N GLU A 22 -14.50 3.28 15.92
CA GLU A 22 -15.35 3.79 14.83
C GLU A 22 -14.97 3.23 13.46
N ALA A 23 -13.87 2.46 13.38
CA ALA A 23 -13.40 1.92 12.12
C ALA A 23 -14.35 0.85 11.60
N ASP A 24 -14.63 0.91 10.29
CA ASP A 24 -15.32 -0.17 9.60
C ASP A 24 -14.51 -1.47 9.66
N ASP A 25 -15.21 -2.60 9.69
CA ASP A 25 -14.60 -3.93 9.55
C ASP A 25 -13.80 -4.05 8.24
N ALA A 26 -12.83 -4.97 8.23
CA ALA A 26 -12.09 -5.30 7.02
C ALA A 26 -13.05 -5.68 5.88
N ARG A 27 -12.81 -5.13 4.69
CA ARG A 27 -13.59 -5.40 3.47
C ARG A 27 -12.69 -6.04 2.43
N ALA A 28 -13.19 -7.08 1.78
CA ALA A 28 -12.52 -7.72 0.66
C ALA A 28 -13.42 -7.65 -0.57
N PHE A 29 -12.82 -7.33 -1.71
CA PHE A 29 -13.46 -7.30 -3.02
C PHE A 29 -12.67 -8.20 -3.95
N GLU A 30 -13.36 -9.07 -4.69
CA GLU A 30 -12.76 -9.85 -5.77
C GLU A 30 -13.51 -9.54 -7.05
N VAL A 31 -12.84 -8.86 -7.98
CA VAL A 31 -13.48 -8.38 -9.20
C VAL A 31 -12.51 -8.57 -10.36
N ALA A 32 -12.97 -9.22 -11.43
CA ALA A 32 -12.23 -9.23 -12.68
C ALA A 32 -12.40 -7.85 -13.36
N PRO A 33 -11.30 -7.16 -13.73
CA PRO A 33 -11.39 -5.84 -14.37
C PRO A 33 -12.31 -5.83 -15.60
N ALA A 34 -12.31 -6.90 -16.41
CA ALA A 34 -13.17 -7.04 -17.58
C ALA A 34 -14.68 -6.90 -17.26
N ASP A 35 -15.14 -7.40 -16.11
CA ASP A 35 -16.55 -7.40 -15.72
C ASP A 35 -17.09 -5.98 -15.44
N ILE A 36 -16.20 -5.03 -15.17
CA ILE A 36 -16.54 -3.63 -14.86
C ILE A 36 -16.11 -2.64 -15.94
N GLY A 37 -15.64 -3.12 -17.10
CA GLY A 37 -15.21 -2.30 -18.23
C GLY A 37 -13.69 -2.17 -18.41
N GLY A 38 -12.94 -3.20 -18.00
CA GLY A 38 -11.50 -3.35 -18.18
C GLY A 38 -10.66 -2.50 -17.24
N TRP A 39 -9.34 -2.52 -17.46
CA TRP A 39 -8.36 -1.79 -16.65
C TRP A 39 -8.68 -0.30 -16.47
N ARG A 40 -9.21 0.36 -17.51
CA ARG A 40 -9.61 1.77 -17.43
C ARG A 40 -10.66 2.03 -16.36
N MET A 41 -11.68 1.17 -16.25
CA MET A 41 -12.73 1.34 -15.24
C MET A 41 -12.25 0.90 -13.87
N TRP A 42 -11.41 -0.13 -13.81
CA TRP A 42 -10.73 -0.55 -12.59
C TRP A 42 -9.88 0.57 -11.97
N SER A 43 -9.01 1.24 -12.75
CA SER A 43 -8.19 2.35 -12.26
C SER A 43 -9.03 3.53 -11.77
N LYS A 44 -10.15 3.84 -12.44
CA LYS A 44 -11.10 4.87 -11.95
C LYS A 44 -11.75 4.48 -10.63
N ALA A 45 -12.10 3.22 -10.45
CA ALA A 45 -12.67 2.73 -9.20
C ALA A 45 -11.63 2.79 -8.06
N LEU A 46 -10.39 2.36 -8.33
CA LEU A 46 -9.27 2.47 -7.40
C LEU A 46 -9.02 3.92 -7.00
N LEU A 47 -8.98 4.86 -7.96
CA LEU A 47 -8.80 6.29 -7.67
C LEU A 47 -9.88 6.84 -6.75
N ARG A 48 -11.16 6.52 -7.00
CA ARG A 48 -12.27 6.95 -6.14
C ARG A 48 -12.12 6.42 -4.71
N MET A 49 -11.71 5.16 -4.58
CA MET A 49 -11.47 4.53 -3.29
C MET A 49 -10.32 5.20 -2.54
N VAL A 50 -9.16 5.37 -3.20
CA VAL A 50 -7.98 6.04 -2.63
C VAL A 50 -8.31 7.46 -2.21
N ARG A 51 -8.99 8.24 -3.05
CA ARG A 51 -9.40 9.62 -2.73
C ARG A 51 -10.24 9.67 -1.45
N ARG A 52 -11.21 8.77 -1.32
CA ARG A 52 -12.03 8.67 -0.11
C ARG A 52 -11.20 8.28 1.13
N MET A 53 -10.29 7.31 1.01
CA MET A 53 -9.41 6.91 2.10
C MET A 53 -8.45 8.05 2.50
N GLY A 54 -7.97 8.83 1.52
CA GLY A 54 -7.04 9.93 1.73
C GLY A 54 -7.56 11.00 2.69
N ASP A 55 -8.86 11.24 2.74
CA ASP A 55 -9.48 12.23 3.65
C ASP A 55 -9.99 11.62 4.96
N GLN A 56 -9.68 10.35 5.22
CA GLN A 56 -10.13 9.58 6.38
C GLN A 56 -8.98 9.25 7.34
N PRO A 57 -9.29 8.72 8.54
CA PRO A 57 -8.32 8.02 9.35
C PRO A 57 -7.55 6.98 8.53
N THR A 58 -6.29 6.79 8.90
CA THR A 58 -5.37 5.95 8.13
C THR A 58 -5.87 4.52 8.04
N GLN A 59 -5.98 4.04 6.81
CA GLN A 59 -6.38 2.68 6.45
C GLN A 59 -5.29 2.03 5.59
N ALA A 60 -5.32 0.71 5.53
CA ALA A 60 -4.47 -0.07 4.65
C ALA A 60 -5.29 -0.64 3.50
N ILE A 61 -4.63 -0.84 2.36
CA ILE A 61 -5.12 -1.54 1.20
C ILE A 61 -4.06 -2.54 0.74
N VAL A 62 -4.50 -3.74 0.34
CA VAL A 62 -3.68 -4.76 -0.32
C VAL A 62 -4.36 -5.13 -1.63
N ILE A 63 -3.60 -5.17 -2.72
CA ILE A 63 -4.04 -5.53 -4.06
C ILE A 63 -3.21 -6.71 -4.54
N SER A 64 -3.86 -7.81 -4.89
CA SER A 64 -3.19 -9.03 -5.39
C SER A 64 -4.04 -9.74 -6.45
N GLN A 65 -3.43 -10.65 -7.20
CA GLN A 65 -4.11 -11.56 -8.11
C GLN A 65 -3.56 -12.97 -7.90
N GLU A 66 -3.96 -13.55 -6.77
CA GLU A 66 -3.63 -14.92 -6.40
C GLU A 66 -4.51 -15.95 -7.12
N PRO A 67 -4.03 -17.20 -7.28
CA PRO A 67 -2.66 -17.67 -7.01
C PRO A 67 -1.68 -17.37 -8.14
N PHE A 68 -2.10 -16.66 -9.18
CA PHE A 68 -1.41 -16.62 -10.47
C PHE A 68 -0.07 -15.90 -10.44
N THR A 69 0.01 -14.76 -9.74
CA THR A 69 1.24 -13.96 -9.74
C THR A 69 1.99 -14.01 -8.43
N GLN A 70 1.33 -14.24 -7.29
CA GLN A 70 1.84 -14.05 -5.91
C GLN A 70 2.43 -12.64 -5.65
N ARG A 71 2.32 -11.74 -6.63
CA ARG A 71 2.79 -10.36 -6.56
C ARG A 71 1.66 -9.52 -5.99
N TYR A 72 2.02 -8.55 -5.17
CA TYR A 72 1.05 -7.70 -4.51
C TYR A 72 1.56 -6.28 -4.36
N LEU A 73 0.62 -5.35 -4.29
CA LEU A 73 0.84 -3.98 -3.89
C LEU A 73 0.13 -3.77 -2.55
N GLN A 74 0.73 -3.00 -1.67
CA GLN A 74 0.09 -2.57 -0.45
C GLN A 74 0.28 -1.07 -0.27
N ALA A 75 -0.71 -0.41 0.30
CA ALA A 75 -0.58 0.99 0.66
C ALA A 75 -1.24 1.26 2.01
N VAL A 76 -0.67 2.22 2.72
CA VAL A 76 -1.29 2.86 3.88
C VAL A 76 -1.66 4.27 3.44
N VAL A 77 -2.93 4.64 3.61
CA VAL A 77 -3.51 5.88 3.06
C VAL A 77 -4.36 6.55 4.13
N GLY A 78 -4.18 7.85 4.34
CA GLY A 78 -5.03 8.67 5.21
C GLY A 78 -4.43 10.04 5.50
N HIS A 79 -5.26 10.97 5.98
CA HIS A 79 -4.85 12.35 6.33
C HIS A 79 -4.11 13.11 5.21
N GLY A 80 -4.43 12.83 3.95
CA GLY A 80 -3.81 13.45 2.77
C GLY A 80 -2.48 12.82 2.36
N ILE A 81 -2.04 11.75 3.03
CA ILE A 81 -0.73 11.12 2.82
C ILE A 81 -0.91 9.64 2.48
N ALA A 82 -0.03 9.10 1.63
CA ALA A 82 0.08 7.66 1.44
C ALA A 82 1.54 7.19 1.38
N ARG A 83 1.74 5.96 1.87
CA ARG A 83 2.94 5.15 1.64
C ARG A 83 2.53 3.93 0.85
N VAL A 84 3.22 3.64 -0.24
CA VAL A 84 2.90 2.57 -1.17
C VAL A 84 4.11 1.67 -1.35
N GLU A 85 3.89 0.37 -1.28
CA GLU A 85 4.90 -0.67 -1.40
C GLU A 85 4.46 -1.74 -2.39
N ALA A 86 5.44 -2.37 -3.05
CA ALA A 86 5.23 -3.49 -3.96
C ALA A 86 6.12 -4.67 -3.55
N SER A 87 5.59 -5.88 -3.73
CA SER A 87 6.31 -7.13 -3.47
C SER A 87 7.65 -7.18 -4.20
N SER A 88 8.66 -7.79 -3.58
CA SER A 88 9.99 -7.96 -4.16
C SER A 88 10.43 -9.43 -4.16
N ASN A 89 11.61 -9.70 -4.72
CA ASN A 89 12.20 -11.03 -4.70
C ASN A 89 12.59 -11.55 -3.29
N ALA A 90 12.50 -10.72 -2.26
CA ALA A 90 12.60 -11.16 -0.87
C ALA A 90 11.38 -11.99 -0.43
N SER A 91 10.20 -11.70 -0.97
CA SER A 91 8.95 -12.43 -0.68
C SER A 91 8.50 -13.36 -1.81
N LEU A 92 8.99 -13.15 -3.04
CA LEU A 92 8.59 -13.93 -4.22
C LEU A 92 9.49 -15.16 -4.46
N GLN A 93 8.88 -16.26 -4.88
CA GLN A 93 9.55 -17.55 -5.09
C GLN A 93 9.33 -18.11 -6.51
N GLY A 94 10.26 -18.95 -6.97
CA GLY A 94 10.15 -19.67 -8.24
C GLY A 94 9.85 -18.76 -9.44
N MET A 95 8.82 -19.13 -10.20
CA MET A 95 8.38 -18.41 -11.42
C MET A 95 7.75 -17.04 -11.15
N HIS A 96 7.41 -16.73 -9.90
CA HIS A 96 6.78 -15.46 -9.52
C HIS A 96 7.79 -14.34 -9.29
N ARG A 97 9.09 -14.69 -9.17
CA ARG A 97 10.18 -13.72 -9.03
C ARG A 97 10.16 -12.69 -10.15
N LEU A 98 10.52 -11.47 -9.81
CA LEU A 98 10.74 -10.37 -10.74
C LEU A 98 12.08 -10.62 -11.47
N THR A 99 12.05 -10.48 -12.79
CA THR A 99 13.22 -10.51 -13.67
C THR A 99 13.92 -9.15 -13.67
N ASP A 100 15.10 -9.07 -14.26
CA ASP A 100 15.84 -7.80 -14.36
C ASP A 100 15.06 -6.73 -15.14
N ASP A 101 14.33 -7.13 -16.20
CA ASP A 101 13.46 -6.22 -16.95
C ASP A 101 12.35 -5.64 -16.06
N HIS A 102 11.74 -6.45 -15.19
CA HIS A 102 10.75 -5.97 -14.23
C HIS A 102 11.37 -4.95 -13.25
N HIS A 103 12.60 -5.18 -12.80
CA HIS A 103 13.29 -4.24 -11.90
C HIS A 103 13.56 -2.91 -12.59
N GLN A 104 14.00 -2.94 -13.85
CA GLN A 104 14.22 -1.72 -14.64
C GLN A 104 12.91 -0.94 -14.86
N LEU A 105 11.81 -1.62 -15.17
CA LEU A 105 10.50 -0.99 -15.33
C LEU A 105 10.01 -0.37 -14.02
N LEU A 106 10.21 -1.02 -12.88
CA LEU A 106 9.87 -0.45 -11.57
C LEU A 106 10.65 0.85 -11.31
N VAL A 107 11.95 0.88 -11.58
CA VAL A 107 12.75 2.11 -11.46
C VAL A 107 12.25 3.21 -12.38
N LEU A 108 11.90 2.90 -13.63
CA LEU A 108 11.34 3.87 -14.60
C LEU A 108 9.98 4.43 -14.15
N LEU A 109 9.18 3.63 -13.46
CA LEU A 109 7.90 4.05 -12.86
C LEU A 109 8.08 4.83 -11.55
N GLY A 110 9.31 5.05 -11.09
CA GLY A 110 9.63 5.84 -9.90
C GLY A 110 9.70 5.03 -8.60
N TRP A 111 9.64 3.71 -8.67
CA TRP A 111 9.86 2.85 -7.50
C TRP A 111 11.32 2.87 -7.06
N ARG A 112 11.51 2.95 -5.75
CA ARG A 112 12.81 2.80 -5.09
C ARG A 112 13.04 1.33 -4.78
N PRO A 113 14.24 0.80 -5.06
CA PRO A 113 14.55 -0.60 -4.78
C PRO A 113 14.51 -0.86 -3.28
N PRO A 114 14.27 -2.12 -2.89
CA PRO A 114 14.52 -2.59 -1.54
C PRO A 114 15.92 -2.19 -1.07
N THR A 115 16.02 -1.55 0.11
CA THR A 115 17.30 -1.35 0.77
C THR A 115 17.58 -2.54 1.70
N ASP A 116 18.69 -3.25 1.48
CA ASP A 116 19.16 -4.34 2.36
C ASP A 116 19.54 -3.84 3.78
N GLU A 117 19.67 -2.53 3.97
CA GLU A 117 20.20 -1.90 5.18
C GLU A 117 19.15 -1.43 6.20
N SER A 118 17.89 -1.87 6.10
CA SER A 118 16.95 -1.54 7.17
C SER A 118 17.29 -2.31 8.44
N LEU A 119 18.04 -1.64 9.32
CA LEU A 119 18.22 -2.01 10.73
C LEU A 119 16.94 -1.75 11.55
N ASP A 120 15.88 -1.21 10.94
CA ASP A 120 14.61 -0.92 11.59
C ASP A 120 13.63 -2.07 11.36
N PRO A 121 13.24 -2.83 12.40
CA PRO A 121 12.23 -3.88 12.29
C PRO A 121 10.84 -3.38 11.85
N ARG A 122 10.66 -2.05 11.71
CA ARG A 122 9.43 -1.40 11.23
C ARG A 122 9.36 -1.29 9.71
N ASP A 123 10.49 -1.29 8.99
CA ASP A 123 10.44 -1.34 7.54
C ASP A 123 10.17 -2.79 7.16
N GLY A 124 9.05 -3.02 6.46
CA GLY A 124 8.71 -4.35 5.98
C GLY A 124 9.86 -4.95 5.17
N PRO A 125 9.96 -6.29 5.11
CA PRO A 125 11.05 -6.96 4.42
C PRO A 125 11.19 -6.43 3.00
N GLY A 126 12.37 -5.87 2.72
CA GLY A 126 12.85 -5.36 1.43
C GLY A 126 11.83 -5.26 0.31
N SER A 127 10.84 -4.37 0.42
CA SER A 127 9.83 -4.14 -0.62
C SER A 127 10.23 -2.96 -1.49
N TRP A 128 9.75 -2.93 -2.74
CA TRP A 128 9.84 -1.72 -3.55
C TRP A 128 8.94 -0.66 -2.93
N SER A 129 9.35 0.61 -2.93
CA SER A 129 8.55 1.69 -2.34
C SER A 129 8.49 2.91 -3.24
N LEU A 130 7.36 3.63 -3.20
CA LEU A 130 7.29 4.98 -3.76
C LEU A 130 7.74 6.01 -2.72
N PRO A 131 8.21 7.20 -3.14
CA PRO A 131 8.24 8.36 -2.26
C PRO A 131 6.87 8.57 -1.59
N LEU A 132 6.85 9.21 -0.41
CA LEU A 132 5.59 9.58 0.23
C LEU A 132 4.73 10.42 -0.74
N VAL A 133 3.48 10.04 -0.87
CA VAL A 133 2.51 10.67 -1.78
C VAL A 133 1.67 11.66 -0.97
N HIS A 134 1.59 12.91 -1.44
CA HIS A 134 0.86 13.99 -0.78
C HIS A 134 -0.27 14.53 -1.67
N ARG A 135 -1.49 14.04 -1.46
CA ARG A 135 -2.72 14.43 -2.18
C ARG A 135 -2.68 14.29 -3.72
N THR A 136 -1.61 13.75 -4.30
CA THR A 136 -1.45 13.47 -5.75
C THR A 136 -1.96 12.06 -6.07
N TRP A 137 -3.25 11.83 -5.83
CA TRP A 137 -3.86 10.50 -5.93
C TRP A 137 -3.92 9.94 -7.34
N ASP A 138 -4.10 10.81 -8.34
CA ASP A 138 -4.13 10.43 -9.76
C ASP A 138 -2.79 9.81 -10.17
N ASP A 139 -1.68 10.51 -9.93
CA ASP A 139 -0.33 10.01 -10.23
C ASP A 139 -0.04 8.69 -9.50
N MET A 140 -0.44 8.58 -8.23
CA MET A 140 -0.26 7.35 -7.45
C MET A 140 -1.02 6.17 -8.06
N VAL A 141 -2.28 6.38 -8.47
CA VAL A 141 -3.10 5.33 -9.06
C VAL A 141 -2.61 4.97 -10.46
N ASP A 142 -2.08 5.92 -11.22
CA ASP A 142 -1.47 5.66 -12.52
C ASP A 142 -0.22 4.78 -12.38
N VAL A 143 0.66 5.09 -11.43
CA VAL A 143 1.85 4.26 -11.14
C VAL A 143 1.45 2.88 -10.64
N ILE A 144 0.47 2.78 -9.72
CA ILE A 144 -0.07 1.50 -9.25
C ILE A 144 -0.61 0.68 -10.43
N SER A 145 -1.45 1.28 -11.27
CA SER A 145 -2.07 0.59 -12.41
C SER A 145 -1.01 0.13 -13.42
N ALA A 146 -0.05 0.99 -13.77
CA ALA A 146 1.05 0.64 -14.65
C ALA A 146 1.90 -0.52 -14.09
N THR A 147 2.12 -0.53 -12.78
CA THR A 147 2.86 -1.60 -12.10
C THR A 147 2.08 -2.91 -12.12
N THR A 148 0.80 -2.88 -11.74
CA THR A 148 -0.08 -4.05 -11.72
C THR A 148 -0.20 -4.72 -13.10
N ILE A 149 -0.38 -3.90 -14.14
CA ILE A 149 -0.62 -4.37 -15.51
C ILE A 149 0.70 -4.73 -16.20
N GLY A 150 1.64 -3.79 -16.24
CA GLY A 150 2.84 -3.88 -17.07
C GLY A 150 3.99 -4.65 -16.45
N VAL A 151 4.13 -4.63 -15.11
CA VAL A 151 5.24 -5.30 -14.41
C VAL A 151 4.77 -6.60 -13.78
N PHE A 152 3.66 -6.56 -13.06
CA PHE A 152 3.17 -7.73 -12.34
C PHE A 152 2.42 -8.70 -13.24
N GLY A 153 1.98 -8.25 -14.41
CA GLY A 153 1.34 -9.09 -15.41
C GLY A 153 -0.04 -9.54 -14.98
N PHE A 154 -0.76 -8.71 -14.23
CA PHE A 154 -2.13 -9.04 -13.87
C PHE A 154 -2.98 -9.08 -15.14
N SER A 155 -3.88 -10.05 -15.21
CA SER A 155 -4.84 -10.22 -16.30
C SER A 155 -6.14 -9.49 -15.97
N GLU A 156 -6.72 -8.80 -16.97
CA GLU A 156 -8.05 -8.22 -16.82
C GLU A 156 -9.17 -9.25 -16.77
N HIS A 157 -8.89 -10.49 -17.18
CA HIS A 157 -9.85 -11.59 -17.21
C HIS A 157 -9.81 -12.46 -15.96
N LEU A 158 -8.94 -12.14 -14.99
CA LEU A 158 -8.85 -12.86 -13.73
C LEU A 158 -9.24 -11.93 -12.58
N PRO A 159 -9.87 -12.45 -11.51
CA PRO A 159 -10.23 -11.63 -10.36
C PRO A 159 -9.01 -10.96 -9.73
N VAL A 160 -9.10 -9.66 -9.46
CA VAL A 160 -8.15 -8.93 -8.63
C VAL A 160 -8.74 -8.83 -7.23
N SER A 161 -8.01 -9.30 -6.23
CA SER A 161 -8.36 -9.16 -4.83
C SER A 161 -7.92 -7.80 -4.32
N VAL A 162 -8.84 -7.08 -3.70
CA VAL A 162 -8.62 -5.79 -3.06
C VAL A 162 -9.14 -5.88 -1.64
N ILE A 163 -8.23 -5.84 -0.67
CA ILE A 163 -8.56 -5.93 0.76
C ILE A 163 -8.26 -4.59 1.41
N THR A 164 -9.22 -4.03 2.14
CA THR A 164 -9.06 -2.79 2.90
C THR A 164 -9.36 -3.01 4.37
N PHE A 165 -8.57 -2.43 5.26
CA PHE A 165 -8.77 -2.55 6.70
C PHE A 165 -8.21 -1.33 7.46
N GLY A 166 -8.72 -1.07 8.66
CA GLY A 166 -8.21 0.00 9.53
C GLY A 166 -6.73 -0.20 9.89
N SER A 167 -5.94 0.88 9.86
CA SER A 167 -4.56 0.82 10.33
C SER A 167 -4.52 0.58 11.83
N VAL A 168 -3.46 -0.08 12.32
CA VAL A 168 -3.17 -0.14 13.74
C VAL A 168 -3.01 1.29 14.27
N HIS A 169 -2.39 2.21 13.57
CA HIS A 169 -2.28 3.60 14.02
C HIS A 169 -3.10 4.51 13.09
N PRO A 170 -4.42 4.67 13.29
CA PRO A 170 -5.28 5.41 12.34
C PRO A 170 -5.18 6.94 12.46
N CYS A 171 -4.70 7.45 13.60
CA CYS A 171 -4.58 8.88 13.86
C CYS A 171 -3.32 9.48 13.21
N ARG A 172 -3.42 10.71 12.70
CA ARG A 172 -2.37 11.35 11.89
C ARG A 172 -1.00 11.34 12.56
N SER A 173 -0.95 11.69 13.85
CA SER A 173 0.29 11.81 14.63
C SER A 173 1.03 10.48 14.75
N CYS A 174 0.31 9.36 14.81
CA CYS A 174 0.91 8.04 14.95
C CYS A 174 1.20 7.38 13.59
N SER A 175 0.37 7.61 12.56
CA SER A 175 0.63 7.05 11.23
C SER A 175 1.76 7.79 10.50
N TRP A 176 1.84 9.12 10.69
CA TRP A 176 2.68 10.01 9.88
C TRP A 176 3.56 10.93 10.75
N PRO A 177 4.33 10.40 11.71
CA PRO A 177 5.04 11.19 12.72
C PRO A 177 6.08 12.15 12.13
N GLU A 178 6.65 11.80 10.96
CA GLU A 178 7.65 12.60 10.26
C GLU A 178 7.04 13.88 9.69
N THR A 179 5.82 13.80 9.16
CA THR A 179 5.09 14.94 8.59
C THR A 179 4.50 15.88 9.66
N ALA A 180 4.35 15.39 10.89
CA ALA A 180 3.82 16.19 12.00
C ALA A 180 4.83 17.24 12.51
N ARG A 181 6.11 17.11 12.15
CA ARG A 181 7.18 18.04 12.58
C ARG A 181 7.34 19.26 11.69
N GLU A 182 6.83 19.22 10.46
CA GLU A 182 6.96 20.33 9.49
C GLU A 182 5.97 21.48 9.73
N PHE A 183 5.00 21.29 10.64
CA PHE A 183 3.97 22.29 10.96
C PHE A 183 4.08 22.85 12.39
N ARG A 184 5.26 22.80 13.01
CA ARG A 184 5.54 23.43 14.31
C ARG A 184 6.49 24.60 14.19
#